data_AF-A0A5C8FKW8-F1
#
_entry.id   AF-A0A5C8FKW8-F1
#
_cell.length_a   1.000
_cell.length_b   1.000
_cell.length_c   1.000
_cell.angle_alpha   90.00
_cell.angle_beta   90.00
_cell.angle_gamma   90.00
#
_symmetry.space_group_name_H-M   'P 1'
#
loop_
_entity.id
_entity.type
_entity.pdbx_description
1 polymer ?
#
loop_
_entity_poly.entity_id
_entity_poly.type
_entity_poly.pdbx_seq_one_letter_code
_entity_poly.pdbx_strand_id
1 'polypeptide(L)'
;MKDKTFLMIPGPTPVPESALMEMAKHPMAHRSKEFSNILKEVFENLKYVFQTKNDVFLFTASGTGAMCAALENLINEGDKVLCLSIGNFGARWEKIAKSR
;
A
#
# COMPACT_ATOMS: atom_id res chain seq x y z
N MET A 1 -21.57 4.72 -15.60
CA MET A 1 -21.01 3.34 -15.66
C MET A 1 -20.93 2.77 -17.09
N LYS A 2 -21.38 3.47 -18.15
CA LYS A 2 -21.45 2.89 -19.51
C LYS A 2 -20.12 2.88 -20.30
N ASP A 3 -19.09 3.60 -19.84
CA ASP A 3 -17.83 3.76 -20.60
C ASP A 3 -16.58 3.19 -19.89
N LYS A 4 -16.74 2.27 -18.93
CA LYS A 4 -15.60 1.65 -18.23
C LYS A 4 -15.22 0.33 -18.88
N THR A 5 -13.98 0.20 -19.33
CA THR A 5 -13.41 -1.11 -19.67
C THR A 5 -13.33 -1.95 -18.40
N PHE A 6 -14.14 -3.01 -18.35
CA PHE A 6 -14.09 -3.95 -17.23
C PHE A 6 -12.87 -4.85 -17.36
N LEU A 7 -11.93 -4.67 -16.42
CA LEU A 7 -10.79 -5.56 -16.28
C LEU A 7 -11.24 -6.81 -15.52
N MET A 8 -11.46 -7.92 -16.25
CA MET A 8 -11.87 -9.21 -15.69
C MET A 8 -10.66 -10.04 -15.22
N ILE A 9 -9.72 -9.37 -14.55
CA ILE A 9 -8.53 -9.97 -13.95
C ILE A 9 -8.53 -9.64 -12.44
N PRO A 10 -7.76 -10.34 -11.59
CA PRO A 10 -7.76 -10.10 -10.14
C PRO A 10 -7.34 -8.67 -9.72
N GLY A 11 -6.73 -7.93 -10.63
CA GLY A 11 -6.39 -6.52 -10.47
C GLY A 11 -5.52 -6.04 -11.63
N PRO A 12 -5.44 -4.72 -11.89
CA PRO A 12 -6.15 -3.64 -11.18
C PRO A 12 -7.65 -3.60 -11.50
N THR A 13 -8.41 -2.80 -10.73
CA THR A 13 -9.85 -2.58 -10.94
C THR A 13 -10.14 -1.16 -11.43
N PRO A 14 -11.27 -0.90 -12.10
CA PRO A 14 -11.67 0.45 -12.47
C PRO A 14 -11.82 1.35 -11.24
N VAL A 15 -11.19 2.51 -11.27
CA VAL A 15 -11.22 3.49 -10.18
C VAL A 15 -12.51 4.34 -10.27
N PRO A 16 -13.09 4.83 -9.15
CA PRO A 16 -14.16 5.81 -9.18
C PRO A 16 -13.76 7.09 -9.95
N GLU A 17 -14.69 7.67 -10.70
CA GLU A 17 -14.41 8.84 -11.56
C GLU A 17 -13.90 10.04 -10.76
N SER A 18 -14.45 10.25 -9.56
CA SER A 18 -14.02 11.32 -8.66
C SER A 18 -12.53 11.21 -8.31
N ALA A 19 -12.01 10.01 -8.07
CA ALA A 19 -10.60 9.82 -7.76
C ALA A 19 -9.70 10.06 -8.98
N LEU A 20 -10.15 9.70 -10.19
CA LEU A 20 -9.43 10.03 -11.43
C LEU A 20 -9.35 11.55 -11.65
N MET A 21 -10.46 12.26 -11.42
CA MET A 21 -10.51 13.71 -11.52
C MET A 21 -9.60 14.42 -10.51
N GLU A 22 -9.50 13.91 -9.27
CA GLU A 22 -8.54 14.42 -8.28
C GLU A 22 -7.09 14.19 -8.71
N MET A 23 -6.77 13.01 -9.26
CA MET A 23 -5.44 12.72 -9.79
C MET A 23 -5.05 13.57 -11.00
N ALA A 24 -6.02 14.09 -11.75
CA ALA A 24 -5.79 14.95 -12.91
C ALA A 24 -5.44 16.41 -12.54
N LYS A 25 -5.57 16.80 -11.27
CA LYS A 25 -5.23 18.15 -10.81
C LYS A 25 -3.72 18.40 -10.85
N HIS A 26 -3.34 19.69 -10.93
CA HIS A 26 -1.94 20.07 -10.81
C HIS A 26 -1.36 19.64 -9.44
N PRO A 27 -0.07 19.26 -9.39
CA PRO A 27 0.57 18.85 -8.15
C PRO A 27 0.51 19.92 -7.07
N MET A 28 0.27 19.49 -5.84
CA MET A 28 0.33 20.32 -4.64
C MET A 28 1.75 20.32 -4.04
N ALA A 29 2.14 21.41 -3.39
CA ALA A 29 3.38 21.44 -2.62
C ALA A 29 3.31 20.48 -1.42
N HIS A 30 4.13 19.43 -1.42
CA HIS A 30 4.14 18.35 -0.41
C HIS A 30 4.48 18.78 1.03
N ARG A 31 4.98 20.01 1.23
CA ARG A 31 5.24 20.58 2.57
C ARG A 31 4.23 21.65 2.98
N SER A 32 3.16 21.83 2.20
CA SER A 32 2.13 22.82 2.52
C SER A 32 1.27 22.37 3.70
N LYS A 33 0.65 23.36 4.36
CA LYS A 33 -0.34 23.09 5.42
C LYS A 33 -1.53 22.29 4.88
N GLU A 34 -1.94 22.59 3.65
CA GLU A 34 -3.04 21.91 2.97
C GLU A 34 -2.75 20.42 2.78
N PHE A 35 -1.58 20.07 2.21
CA PHE A 35 -1.16 18.68 2.05
C PHE A 35 -1.04 17.96 3.39
N SER A 36 -0.49 18.64 4.40
CA SER A 36 -0.36 18.08 5.75
C SER A 36 -1.72 17.74 6.37
N ASN A 37 -2.76 18.54 6.11
CA ASN A 37 -4.12 18.26 6.59
C ASN A 37 -4.73 17.04 5.89
N ILE A 38 -4.57 16.95 4.56
CA ILE A 38 -5.01 15.79 3.77
C ILE A 38 -4.33 14.51 4.27
N LEU A 39 -3.01 14.55 4.48
CA LEU A 39 -2.27 13.39 4.93
C LEU A 39 -2.71 12.90 6.32
N LYS A 40 -3.03 13.83 7.24
CA LYS A 40 -3.58 13.48 8.56
C LYS A 40 -4.94 12.79 8.44
N GLU A 41 -5.82 13.32 7.61
CA GLU A 41 -7.14 12.71 7.36
C GLU A 41 -6.99 11.30 6.77
N VAL A 42 -6.08 11.12 5.81
CA VAL A 42 -5.78 9.80 5.22
C VAL A 42 -5.31 8.81 6.29
N PHE A 43 -4.43 9.20 7.20
CA PHE A 43 -3.96 8.30 8.26
C PHE A 43 -5.08 7.89 9.23
N GLU A 44 -5.97 8.80 9.62
CA GLU A 44 -7.11 8.47 10.47
C GLU A 44 -8.13 7.57 9.75
N ASN A 45 -8.40 7.84 8.46
CA ASN A 45 -9.25 6.99 7.64
C ASN A 45 -8.65 5.60 7.42
N LEU A 46 -7.33 5.48 7.27
CA LEU A 46 -6.65 4.18 7.17
C LEU A 46 -6.76 3.40 8.48
N LYS A 47 -6.62 4.04 9.65
CA LYS A 47 -6.85 3.39 10.94
C LYS A 47 -8.27 2.86 11.06
N TYR A 48 -9.26 3.62 10.57
CA TYR A 48 -10.64 3.14 10.46
C TYR A 48 -10.75 1.94 9.51
N VAL A 49 -10.19 1.99 8.30
CA VAL A 49 -10.27 0.86 7.34
C VAL A 49 -9.61 -0.42 7.90
N PHE A 50 -8.45 -0.29 8.53
CA PHE A 50 -7.72 -1.41 9.14
C PHE A 50 -8.25 -1.81 10.52
N GLN A 51 -9.22 -1.07 11.08
CA GLN A 51 -9.77 -1.28 12.41
C GLN A 51 -8.68 -1.36 13.50
N THR A 52 -7.73 -0.43 13.46
CA THR A 52 -6.57 -0.42 14.35
C THR A 52 -6.44 0.89 15.11
N LYS A 53 -5.82 0.83 16.30
CA LYS A 53 -5.39 2.00 17.07
C LYS A 53 -3.89 2.29 16.92
N ASN A 54 -3.15 1.40 16.26
CA ASN A 54 -1.71 1.55 16.05
C ASN A 54 -1.40 2.56 14.95
N ASP A 55 -0.13 2.96 14.87
CA ASP A 55 0.36 3.74 13.76
C ASP A 55 0.25 2.98 12.44
N VAL A 56 -0.03 3.73 11.38
CA VAL A 56 -0.17 3.24 10.01
C VAL A 56 0.85 3.95 9.13
N PHE A 57 1.43 3.21 8.19
CA PHE A 57 2.44 3.74 7.28
C PHE A 57 1.90 3.76 5.86
N LEU A 58 2.16 4.86 5.14
CA LEU A 58 1.83 5.02 3.74
C LEU A 58 3.12 4.93 2.91
N PHE A 59 3.10 4.09 1.87
CA PHE A 59 4.25 3.90 0.99
C PHE A 59 3.90 4.36 -0.43
N THR A 60 4.78 5.15 -1.04
CA THR A 60 4.72 5.48 -2.48
C THR A 60 5.28 4.34 -3.32
N ALA A 61 4.71 3.15 -3.15
CA ALA A 61 5.11 1.91 -3.80
C ALA A 61 3.91 0.99 -4.02
N SER A 62 4.09 -0.08 -4.79
CA SER A 62 3.11 -1.16 -4.87
C SER A 62 3.09 -1.98 -3.57
N GLY A 63 2.11 -2.91 -3.45
CA GLY A 63 2.02 -3.79 -2.28
C GLY A 63 3.29 -4.59 -1.98
N THR A 64 4.12 -4.91 -2.98
CA THR A 64 5.40 -5.59 -2.75
C THR A 64 6.43 -4.70 -2.05
N GLY A 65 6.39 -3.38 -2.27
CA GLY A 65 7.26 -2.45 -1.54
C GLY A 65 6.94 -2.43 -0.05
N ALA A 66 5.66 -2.50 0.33
CA ALA A 66 5.25 -2.62 1.72
C ALA A 66 5.69 -3.96 2.35
N MET A 67 5.67 -5.06 1.59
CA MET A 67 6.22 -6.35 2.04
C MET A 67 7.71 -6.25 2.35
N CYS A 68 8.49 -5.64 1.45
CA CYS A 68 9.91 -5.40 1.69
C CYS A 68 10.12 -4.53 2.93
N ALA A 69 9.42 -3.40 3.04
CA ALA A 69 9.54 -2.51 4.20
C ALA A 69 9.25 -3.23 5.53
N ALA A 70 8.27 -4.13 5.58
CA ALA A 70 7.97 -4.90 6.77
C ALA A 70 9.13 -5.83 7.18
N LEU A 71 9.65 -6.66 6.27
CA LEU A 71 10.78 -7.56 6.61
C LEU A 71 12.04 -6.78 6.93
N GLU A 72 12.31 -5.70 6.19
CA GLU A 72 13.51 -4.89 6.37
C GLU A 72 13.58 -4.26 7.76
N ASN A 73 12.44 -3.94 8.38
CA ASN A 73 12.39 -3.25 9.67
C ASN A 73 12.09 -4.18 10.87
N LEU A 74 11.69 -5.44 10.64
CA LEU A 74 11.28 -6.35 11.72
C LEU A 74 12.27 -7.47 12.02
N ILE A 75 13.20 -7.75 11.10
CA ILE A 75 14.06 -8.94 11.14
C ILE A 75 15.52 -8.50 11.07
N ASN A 76 16.42 -9.26 11.69
CA ASN A 76 17.87 -9.08 11.61
C ASN A 76 18.55 -10.29 10.95
N GLU A 77 19.82 -10.14 10.60
CA GLU A 77 20.63 -11.26 10.13
C GLU A 77 20.70 -12.37 11.19
N GLY A 78 20.49 -13.62 10.77
CA GLY A 78 20.47 -14.79 11.66
C GLY A 78 19.11 -15.10 12.31
N ASP A 79 18.11 -14.22 12.21
CA ASP A 79 16.77 -14.49 12.70
C ASP A 79 16.10 -15.63 11.92
N LYS A 80 15.30 -16.44 12.62
CA LYS A 80 14.50 -17.51 12.00
C LYS A 80 13.13 -16.99 11.64
N VAL A 81 12.76 -17.10 10.36
CA VAL A 81 11.48 -16.60 9.83
C VAL A 81 10.60 -17.77 9.39
N LEU A 82 9.35 -17.81 9.85
CA LEU A 82 8.35 -18.76 9.36
C LEU A 82 7.52 -18.11 8.24
N CYS A 83 7.68 -18.60 7.00
CA CYS A 83 6.88 -18.17 5.86
C CYS A 83 5.87 -19.25 5.47
N LEU A 84 4.58 -19.00 5.67
CA LEU A 84 3.51 -19.89 5.23
C LEU A 84 3.24 -19.67 3.74
N SER A 85 3.77 -20.56 2.89
CA SER A 85 3.64 -20.45 1.44
C SER A 85 2.54 -21.36 0.90
N ILE A 86 1.42 -20.76 0.50
CA ILE A 86 0.28 -21.45 -0.12
C ILE A 86 -0.08 -20.89 -1.52
N GLY A 87 0.86 -20.17 -2.14
CA GLY A 87 0.65 -19.54 -3.45
C GLY A 87 1.65 -18.43 -3.72
N ASN A 88 1.41 -17.66 -4.80
CA ASN A 88 2.36 -16.69 -5.33
C ASN A 88 2.79 -15.61 -4.31
N PHE A 89 1.88 -15.16 -3.44
CA PHE A 89 2.20 -14.13 -2.44
C PHE A 89 3.01 -14.69 -1.25
N GLY A 90 2.76 -15.94 -0.83
CA GLY A 90 3.57 -16.61 0.18
C GLY A 90 4.98 -16.89 -0.32
N ALA A 91 5.11 -17.38 -1.55
CA ALA A 91 6.41 -17.57 -2.21
C ALA A 91 7.17 -16.24 -2.37
N ARG A 92 6.45 -15.13 -2.55
CA ARG A 92 7.05 -13.79 -2.59
C ARG A 92 7.62 -13.37 -1.24
N TRP A 93 6.91 -13.60 -0.12
CA TRP A 93 7.47 -13.37 1.22
C TRP A 93 8.74 -14.19 1.44
N GLU A 94 8.74 -15.48 1.08
CA GLU A 94 9.91 -16.34 1.19
C GLU A 94 11.10 -15.81 0.38
N LYS A 95 10.85 -15.38 -0.88
CA LYS A 95 11.89 -14.81 -1.74
C LYS A 95 12.49 -13.54 -1.15
N ILE A 96 11.68 -12.64 -0.60
CA ILE A 96 12.16 -11.39 0.01
C ILE A 96 12.96 -11.72 1.28
N ALA A 97 12.48 -12.64 2.11
CA ALA A 97 13.19 -13.03 3.33
C ALA A 97 14.58 -13.64 3.04
N LYS A 98 14.71 -14.41 1.95
CA LYS A 98 15.98 -15.01 1.49
C LYS A 98 16.91 -14.07 0.72
N SER A 99 16.44 -12.89 0.30
CA SER A 99 17.28 -11.92 -0.42
C SER A 99 18.10 -11.02 0.50
N ARG A 100 17.93 -11.20 1.81
CA ARG A 100 18.84 -10.71 2.84
C ARG A 100 19.92 -11.75 3.07
#